data_AF-A0A948RCI8-F1
#
_entry.id   AF-A0A948RCI8-F1
#
_cell.length_a   1.000
_cell.length_b   1.000
_cell.length_c   1.000
_cell.angle_alpha   90.00
_cell.angle_beta   90.00
_cell.angle_gamma   90.00
#
_symmetry.space_group_name_H-M   'P 1'
#
loop_
_entity.id
_entity.type
_entity.pdbx_description
1 polymer ?
#
loop_
_entity_poly.entity_id
_entity_poly.type
_entity_poly.pdbx_seq_one_letter_code
_entity_poly.pdbx_strand_id
1 'polypeptide(L)'
;MTAITYTCREPGPAKSWLVLFLAAIAAVAAMAFWPRHTSVATIRPIPPVVYEKHAVARHDAEAEALRRCLNEKKGAEEIWMSRDKKTFYLLCTLPDGRLGFMAIVQDFIDKLWHEKTSFVPDEPTRVYLARIATKFNGPYPWVP
;
A
#
# COMPACT_ATOMS: atom_id res chain seq x y z
N MET A 1 72.53 -3.05 38.75
CA MET A 1 71.09 -3.14 38.45
C MET A 1 70.76 -2.04 37.45
N THR A 2 70.44 -2.41 36.22
CA THR A 2 70.30 -1.50 35.07
C THR A 2 68.82 -1.17 34.89
N ALA A 3 68.43 0.10 35.01
CA ALA A 3 67.05 0.54 34.80
C ALA A 3 66.81 0.80 33.31
N ILE A 4 65.80 0.14 32.73
CA ILE A 4 65.34 0.34 31.35
C ILE A 4 64.15 1.30 31.39
N THR A 5 64.30 2.47 30.76
CA THR A 5 63.23 3.45 30.55
C THR A 5 62.44 3.10 29.29
N TYR A 6 61.13 2.87 29.44
CA TYR A 6 60.20 2.72 28.32
C TYR A 6 59.55 4.07 28.01
N THR A 7 59.76 4.61 26.82
CA THR A 7 59.02 5.77 26.32
C THR A 7 57.77 5.30 25.58
N CYS A 8 56.58 5.58 26.11
CA CYS A 8 55.33 5.40 25.38
C CYS A 8 55.22 6.47 24.28
N ARG A 9 55.05 6.03 23.03
CA ARG A 9 54.84 6.88 21.85
C ARG A 9 53.33 7.08 21.66
N GLU A 10 52.84 8.30 21.83
CA GLU A 10 51.43 8.63 21.56
C GLU A 10 51.11 8.57 20.05
N PRO A 11 49.97 8.00 19.63
CA PRO A 11 49.53 8.04 18.24
C PRO A 11 48.95 9.42 17.91
N GLY A 12 49.58 10.11 16.95
CA GLY A 12 49.18 11.45 16.50
C GLY A 12 47.82 11.51 15.76
N PRO A 13 47.21 12.70 15.69
CA PRO A 13 45.80 12.93 15.31
C PRO A 13 45.46 12.75 13.81
N ALA A 14 46.45 12.47 12.96
CA ALA A 14 46.28 12.42 11.50
C ALA A 14 45.40 11.26 10.99
N LYS A 15 45.19 10.21 11.81
CA LYS A 15 44.38 9.04 11.41
C LYS A 15 42.87 9.25 11.57
N SER A 16 42.43 10.29 12.28
CA SER A 16 41.02 10.50 12.61
C SER A 16 40.19 11.00 11.41
N TRP A 17 40.75 11.92 10.62
CA TRP A 17 40.03 12.54 9.50
C TRP A 17 39.80 11.60 8.32
N LEU A 18 40.76 10.73 8.02
CA LEU A 18 40.63 9.74 6.95
C LEU A 18 39.53 8.72 7.27
N VAL A 19 39.43 8.30 8.54
CA VAL A 19 38.38 7.39 9.01
C VAL A 19 37.00 8.04 8.93
N LEU A 20 36.90 9.32 9.33
CA LEU A 20 35.64 10.08 9.24
C LEU A 20 35.20 10.30 7.79
N PHE A 21 36.13 10.61 6.88
CA PHE A 21 35.83 10.78 5.46
C PHE A 21 35.39 9.47 4.80
N LEU A 22 36.07 8.36 5.08
CA LEU A 22 35.68 7.04 4.56
C LEU A 22 34.33 6.59 5.11
N ALA A 23 34.03 6.87 6.38
CA ALA A 23 32.71 6.60 6.97
C ALA A 23 31.60 7.43 6.33
N ALA A 24 31.85 8.71 6.05
CA ALA A 24 30.88 9.58 5.39
C ALA A 24 30.57 9.12 3.95
N ILE A 25 31.59 8.71 3.19
CA ILE A 25 31.41 8.18 1.83
C ILE A 25 30.62 6.86 1.86
N ALA A 26 30.93 5.97 2.81
CA ALA A 26 30.18 4.74 2.99
C ALA A 26 28.70 4.98 3.34
N ALA A 27 28.41 5.99 4.17
CA ALA A 27 27.04 6.37 4.53
C ALA A 27 26.26 6.95 3.33
N VAL A 28 26.88 7.79 2.52
CA VAL A 28 26.25 8.35 1.32
C VAL A 28 26.00 7.27 0.27
N ALA A 29 26.96 6.34 0.08
CA ALA A 29 26.78 5.20 -0.81
C ALA A 29 25.66 4.26 -0.32
N ALA A 30 25.58 4.00 0.99
CA ALA A 30 24.50 3.21 1.59
C ALA A 30 23.11 3.86 1.42
N MET A 31 23.02 5.20 1.45
CA MET A 31 21.78 5.92 1.18
C MET A 31 21.39 5.95 -0.31
N ALA A 32 22.37 6.00 -1.21
CA ALA A 32 22.13 5.97 -2.66
C ALA A 32 21.71 4.58 -3.16
N PHE A 33 22.20 3.51 -2.52
CA PHE A 33 21.87 2.11 -2.82
C PHE A 33 20.85 1.50 -1.85
N TRP A 34 20.27 2.30 -0.94
CA TRP A 34 19.19 1.80 -0.11
C TRP A 34 18.06 1.36 -1.05
N PRO A 35 17.64 0.08 -1.01
CA PRO A 35 16.58 -0.38 -1.88
C PRO A 35 15.35 0.45 -1.53
N ARG A 36 14.96 1.34 -2.44
CA ARG A 36 13.62 1.89 -2.42
C ARG A 36 12.72 0.69 -2.60
N HIS A 37 12.12 0.22 -1.52
CA HIS A 37 11.03 -0.74 -1.57
C HIS A 37 9.90 -0.06 -2.34
N THR A 38 9.93 -0.13 -3.66
CA THR A 38 8.73 0.00 -4.48
C THR A 38 7.89 -1.20 -4.10
N SER A 39 7.03 -1.01 -3.10
CA SER A 39 5.99 -1.98 -2.79
C SER A 39 5.10 -2.05 -4.02
N VAL A 40 5.39 -3.00 -4.90
CA VAL A 40 4.49 -3.33 -5.99
C VAL A 40 3.24 -3.84 -5.30
N ALA A 41 2.14 -3.11 -5.43
CA ALA A 41 0.84 -3.54 -4.91
C ALA A 41 0.57 -4.93 -5.50
N THR A 42 0.68 -5.96 -4.67
CA THR A 42 0.46 -7.35 -5.11
C THR A 42 -1.00 -7.48 -5.50
N ILE A 43 -1.26 -7.75 -6.79
CA ILE A 43 -2.62 -8.03 -7.27
C ILE A 43 -3.14 -9.26 -6.52
N ARG A 44 -4.27 -9.08 -5.85
CA ARG A 44 -4.94 -10.12 -5.06
C ARG A 44 -6.10 -10.70 -5.86
N PRO A 45 -6.22 -12.04 -5.92
CA PRO A 45 -7.35 -12.67 -6.57
C PRO A 45 -8.65 -12.31 -5.85
N ILE A 46 -9.69 -12.06 -6.63
CA ILE A 46 -11.04 -11.75 -6.14
C ILE A 46 -11.92 -13.00 -6.28
N PRO A 47 -12.88 -13.20 -5.37
CA PRO A 47 -13.90 -14.21 -5.61
C PRO A 47 -14.74 -13.83 -6.84
N PRO A 48 -15.44 -14.79 -7.47
CA PRO A 48 -16.38 -14.48 -8.55
C PRO A 48 -17.44 -13.48 -8.07
N VAL A 49 -17.55 -12.33 -8.75
CA VAL A 49 -18.49 -11.26 -8.42
C VAL A 49 -19.67 -11.29 -9.39
N VAL A 50 -20.88 -11.31 -8.84
CA VAL A 50 -22.12 -11.05 -9.56
C VAL A 50 -22.30 -9.54 -9.67
N TYR A 51 -22.21 -9.04 -10.90
CA TYR A 51 -22.33 -7.62 -11.20
C TYR A 51 -23.79 -7.19 -11.23
N GLU A 52 -24.11 -6.18 -10.42
CA GLU A 52 -25.49 -5.75 -10.22
C GLU A 52 -25.89 -4.57 -11.08
N LYS A 53 -27.13 -4.56 -11.58
CA LYS A 53 -27.61 -3.50 -12.47
C LYS A 53 -27.71 -2.14 -11.77
N HIS A 54 -28.01 -2.11 -10.48
CA HIS A 54 -28.16 -0.86 -9.72
C HIS A 54 -26.84 -0.12 -9.51
N ALA A 55 -25.70 -0.81 -9.55
CA ALA A 55 -24.39 -0.17 -9.40
C ALA A 55 -24.07 0.72 -10.62
N VAL A 56 -24.35 0.22 -11.83
CA VAL A 56 -24.22 1.01 -13.06
C VAL A 56 -25.27 2.10 -13.11
N ALA A 57 -26.52 1.84 -12.73
CA ALA A 57 -27.57 2.86 -12.77
C ALA A 57 -27.30 4.08 -11.85
N ARG A 58 -26.38 3.98 -10.88
CA ARG A 58 -26.01 5.07 -9.97
C ARG A 58 -24.67 5.74 -10.28
N HIS A 59 -23.76 5.03 -10.96
CA HIS A 59 -22.37 5.46 -11.14
C HIS A 59 -21.87 5.27 -12.59
N ASP A 60 -22.77 4.91 -13.50
CA ASP A 60 -22.61 4.82 -14.95
C ASP A 60 -21.25 4.26 -15.39
N ALA A 61 -20.49 5.08 -16.14
CA ALA A 61 -19.23 4.72 -16.75
C ALA A 61 -18.13 4.36 -15.74
N GLU A 62 -18.22 4.86 -14.50
CA GLU A 62 -17.22 4.57 -13.47
C GLU A 62 -17.35 3.14 -12.94
N ALA A 63 -18.58 2.67 -12.75
CA ALA A 63 -18.84 1.28 -12.35
C ALA A 63 -18.31 0.32 -13.42
N GLU A 64 -18.55 0.60 -14.70
CA GLU A 64 -18.02 -0.21 -15.79
C GLU A 64 -16.50 -0.17 -15.89
N ALA A 65 -15.89 1.00 -15.70
CA ALA A 65 -14.43 1.15 -15.71
C ALA A 65 -13.78 0.31 -14.61
N LEU A 66 -14.38 0.26 -13.43
CA LEU A 66 -13.92 -0.58 -12.32
C LEU A 66 -14.05 -2.07 -12.61
N ARG A 67 -15.19 -2.52 -13.16
CA ARG A 67 -15.37 -3.92 -13.59
C ARG A 67 -14.32 -4.32 -14.62
N ARG A 68 -14.06 -3.47 -15.62
CA ARG A 68 -13.00 -3.70 -16.63
C ARG A 68 -11.64 -3.80 -15.96
N CYS A 69 -11.29 -2.86 -15.10
CA CYS A 69 -10.01 -2.86 -14.37
C CYS A 69 -9.77 -4.16 -13.60
N LEU A 70 -10.75 -4.61 -12.82
CA LEU A 70 -10.66 -5.83 -12.02
C LEU A 70 -10.57 -7.10 -12.88
N ASN A 71 -11.33 -7.16 -13.98
CA ASN A 71 -11.32 -8.29 -14.90
C ASN A 71 -9.99 -8.39 -15.68
N GLU A 72 -9.50 -7.28 -16.23
CA GLU A 72 -8.25 -7.24 -17.01
C GLU A 72 -7.04 -7.59 -16.14
N LYS A 73 -7.01 -7.08 -14.90
CA LYS A 73 -5.96 -7.38 -13.92
C LYS A 73 -6.15 -8.74 -13.24
N LYS A 74 -7.27 -9.43 -13.48
CA LYS A 74 -7.67 -10.68 -12.81
C LYS A 74 -7.63 -10.57 -11.27
N GLY A 75 -7.94 -9.40 -10.74
CA GLY A 75 -7.83 -9.13 -9.32
C GLY A 75 -7.85 -7.65 -8.96
N ALA A 76 -7.84 -7.40 -7.65
CA ALA A 76 -7.74 -6.06 -7.08
C ALA A 76 -6.29 -5.78 -6.68
N GLU A 77 -5.84 -4.53 -6.82
CA GLU A 77 -4.53 -4.11 -6.30
C GLU A 77 -4.51 -4.16 -4.77
N GLU A 78 -5.66 -3.89 -4.17
CA GLU A 78 -5.85 -3.92 -2.74
C GLU A 78 -7.26 -4.40 -2.40
N ILE A 79 -7.35 -5.15 -1.30
CA ILE A 79 -8.61 -5.63 -0.75
C ILE A 79 -8.69 -5.17 0.69
N TRP A 80 -9.73 -4.41 1.01
CA TRP A 80 -10.07 -4.04 2.37
C TRP A 80 -11.34 -4.75 2.82
N MET A 81 -11.31 -5.30 4.03
CA MET A 81 -12.44 -6.04 4.60
C MET A 81 -13.12 -5.18 5.67
N SER A 82 -14.45 -5.18 5.65
CA SER A 82 -15.27 -4.58 6.70
C SER A 82 -15.09 -5.27 8.06
N ARG A 83 -15.46 -4.59 9.15
CA ARG A 83 -15.39 -5.16 10.51
C ARG A 83 -16.37 -6.31 10.70
N ASP A 84 -17.55 -6.21 10.08
CA ASP A 84 -18.54 -7.29 10.07
C ASP A 84 -18.15 -8.46 9.16
N LYS A 85 -17.04 -8.33 8.40
CA LYS A 85 -16.50 -9.30 7.44
C LYS A 85 -17.47 -9.71 6.34
N LYS A 86 -18.57 -8.97 6.16
CA LYS A 86 -19.58 -9.24 5.13
C LYS A 86 -19.34 -8.45 3.85
N THR A 87 -18.55 -7.39 3.93
CA THR A 87 -18.26 -6.48 2.82
C THR A 87 -16.77 -6.45 2.54
N PHE A 88 -16.40 -6.60 1.28
CA PHE A 88 -15.04 -6.38 0.81
C PHE A 88 -15.03 -5.19 -0.14
N TYR A 89 -13.99 -4.39 -0.03
CA TYR A 89 -13.73 -3.24 -0.89
C TYR A 89 -12.53 -3.59 -1.74
N LEU A 90 -12.76 -3.69 -3.04
CA LEU A 90 -11.78 -4.01 -4.06
C LEU A 90 -11.30 -2.70 -4.67
N LEU A 91 -10.01 -2.41 -4.58
CA LEU A 91 -9.43 -1.18 -5.13
C LEU A 91 -8.65 -1.49 -6.41
N CYS A 92 -8.82 -0.62 -7.41
CA CYS A 92 -8.17 -0.76 -8.71
C CYS A 92 -7.81 0.62 -9.26
N THR A 93 -6.57 0.80 -9.69
CA THR A 93 -6.13 2.03 -10.35
C THR A 93 -6.57 2.01 -11.80
N LEU A 94 -7.41 2.97 -12.19
CA LEU A 94 -7.93 3.15 -13.54
C LEU A 94 -6.84 3.70 -14.50
N PRO A 95 -7.04 3.63 -15.82
CA PRO A 95 -6.06 4.13 -16.80
C PRO A 95 -5.74 5.63 -16.68
N ASP A 96 -6.68 6.42 -16.13
CA ASP A 96 -6.50 7.85 -15.85
C ASP A 96 -5.71 8.14 -14.55
N GLY A 97 -5.24 7.08 -13.86
CA GLY A 97 -4.49 7.17 -12.62
C GLY A 97 -5.35 7.36 -11.37
N ARG A 98 -6.68 7.51 -11.51
CA ARG A 98 -7.56 7.57 -10.35
C ARG A 98 -7.74 6.18 -9.75
N LEU A 99 -7.79 6.13 -8.42
CA LEU A 99 -8.06 4.90 -7.68
C LEU A 99 -9.57 4.76 -7.54
N GLY A 100 -10.20 3.76 -8.14
CA GLY A 100 -11.60 3.45 -7.88
C GLY A 100 -11.73 2.40 -6.78
N PHE A 101 -12.94 2.23 -6.23
CA PHE A 101 -13.25 1.07 -5.41
C PHE A 101 -14.60 0.46 -5.75
N MET A 102 -14.71 -0.85 -5.56
CA MET A 102 -15.94 -1.63 -5.66
C MET A 102 -16.21 -2.29 -4.30
N ALA A 103 -17.39 -2.08 -3.75
CA ALA A 103 -17.86 -2.81 -2.58
C ALA A 103 -18.63 -4.06 -3.03
N ILE A 104 -18.20 -5.22 -2.56
CA ILE A 104 -18.90 -6.50 -2.74
C ILE A 104 -19.41 -7.01 -1.40
N VAL A 105 -20.58 -7.62 -1.39
CA VAL A 105 -21.19 -8.23 -0.20
C VAL A 105 -21.53 -9.66 -0.49
N GLN A 106 -21.29 -10.57 0.47
CA GLN A 106 -21.73 -11.94 0.33
C GLN A 106 -23.22 -12.04 0.66
N ASP A 107 -24.01 -12.55 -0.28
CA ASP A 107 -25.40 -12.87 0.00
C ASP A 107 -25.50 -14.11 0.91
N PHE A 108 -26.46 -14.10 1.83
CA PHE A 108 -26.58 -15.14 2.83
C PHE A 108 -27.16 -16.44 2.25
N ILE A 109 -27.99 -16.35 1.22
CA ILE A 109 -28.78 -17.43 0.63
C ILE A 109 -27.93 -18.20 -0.38
N ASP A 110 -27.41 -17.52 -1.40
CA ASP A 110 -26.68 -18.17 -2.51
C ASP A 110 -25.16 -18.27 -2.28
N LYS A 111 -24.65 -17.59 -1.23
CA LYS A 111 -23.22 -17.50 -0.87
C LYS A 111 -22.35 -16.85 -1.94
N LEU A 112 -22.93 -16.17 -2.92
CA LEU A 112 -22.24 -15.44 -3.97
C LEU A 112 -21.85 -14.04 -3.50
N TRP A 113 -20.86 -13.46 -4.16
CA TRP A 113 -20.44 -12.08 -3.91
C TRP A 113 -21.15 -11.15 -4.88
N HIS A 114 -21.99 -10.27 -4.37
CA HIS A 114 -22.74 -9.31 -5.18
C HIS A 114 -22.10 -7.93 -5.09
N GLU A 115 -22.01 -7.26 -6.23
CA GLU A 115 -21.61 -5.86 -6.30
C GLU A 115 -22.66 -4.96 -5.64
N LYS A 116 -22.26 -4.23 -4.61
CA LYS A 116 -23.13 -3.28 -3.91
C LYS A 116 -23.03 -1.88 -4.51
N THR A 117 -21.83 -1.41 -4.79
CA THR A 117 -21.54 -0.08 -5.35
C THR A 117 -20.12 -0.05 -5.91
N SER A 118 -19.90 0.75 -6.95
CA SER A 118 -18.62 0.90 -7.64
C SER A 118 -18.51 2.30 -8.21
N PHE A 119 -17.51 3.08 -7.80
CA PHE A 119 -17.29 4.43 -8.33
C PHE A 119 -15.89 4.96 -7.99
N VAL A 120 -15.56 6.12 -8.54
CA VAL A 120 -14.38 6.90 -8.18
C VAL A 120 -14.81 8.09 -7.33
N PRO A 121 -14.43 8.15 -6.05
CA PRO A 121 -14.69 9.32 -5.20
C PRO A 121 -14.05 10.60 -5.77
N ASP A 122 -14.69 11.75 -5.51
CA ASP A 122 -14.18 13.09 -5.89
C ASP A 122 -12.91 13.49 -5.12
N GLU A 123 -12.68 12.85 -3.97
CA GLU A 123 -11.48 13.01 -3.16
C GLU A 123 -10.58 11.78 -3.30
N PRO A 124 -9.31 11.82 -2.85
CA PRO A 124 -8.45 10.64 -2.89
C PRO A 124 -9.14 9.44 -2.22
N THR A 125 -9.30 8.35 -2.95
CA THR A 125 -10.10 7.18 -2.52
C THR A 125 -9.69 6.64 -1.17
N ARG A 126 -8.41 6.71 -0.82
CA ARG A 126 -7.92 6.33 0.52
C ARG A 126 -8.47 7.23 1.63
N VAL A 127 -8.61 8.54 1.37
CA VAL A 127 -9.21 9.52 2.30
C VAL A 127 -10.71 9.26 2.41
N TYR A 128 -11.40 9.07 1.28
CA TYR A 128 -12.81 8.69 1.27
C TYR A 128 -13.07 7.43 2.11
N LEU A 129 -12.30 6.37 1.83
CA LEU A 129 -12.41 5.09 2.52
C LEU A 129 -12.06 5.21 4.01
N ALA A 130 -11.04 5.98 4.39
CA ALA A 130 -10.73 6.25 5.80
C ALA A 130 -11.88 7.00 6.51
N ARG A 131 -12.52 7.97 5.85
CA ARG A 131 -13.66 8.70 6.41
C ARG A 131 -14.85 7.77 6.64
N ILE A 132 -15.19 6.92 5.66
CA ILE A 132 -16.30 5.96 5.82
C ILE A 132 -15.93 4.77 6.72
N ALA A 133 -14.65 4.46 6.90
CA ALA A 133 -14.17 3.38 7.77
C ALA A 133 -14.56 3.62 9.23
N THR A 134 -14.54 4.88 9.69
CA THR A 134 -15.00 5.24 11.05
C THR A 134 -16.49 4.95 11.27
N LYS A 135 -17.32 5.00 10.21
CA LYS A 135 -18.76 4.74 10.30
C LYS A 135 -19.13 3.26 10.29
N PHE A 136 -18.31 2.39 9.73
CA PHE A 136 -18.74 1.00 9.49
C PHE A 136 -17.73 -0.07 9.94
N ASN A 137 -16.40 0.17 9.98
CA ASN A 137 -15.46 -0.93 9.69
C ASN A 137 -14.10 -1.00 10.42
N GLY A 138 -13.84 -0.23 11.46
CA GLY A 138 -12.54 -0.31 12.17
C GLY A 138 -11.37 0.26 11.34
N PRO A 139 -10.12 0.21 11.85
CA PRO A 139 -9.01 0.91 11.22
C PRO A 139 -8.67 0.30 9.85
N TYR A 140 -8.53 1.19 8.87
CA TYR A 140 -8.02 0.86 7.54
C TYR A 140 -6.54 0.46 7.68
N PRO A 141 -6.04 -0.58 6.97
CA PRO A 141 -4.72 -1.17 7.24
C PRO A 141 -3.49 -0.25 7.08
N TRP A 142 -3.67 1.01 6.63
CA TRP A 142 -2.59 1.99 6.42
C TRP A 142 -2.85 3.34 7.07
N VAL A 143 -3.94 3.49 7.83
CA VAL A 143 -4.09 4.67 8.69
C VAL A 143 -3.36 4.31 9.99
N PRO A 144 -2.20 4.93 10.28
CA PRO A 144 -1.48 4.69 11.52
C PRO A 144 -2.34 5.01 12.75
#